data_AF-A0A1M7QEF8-F1
#
_entry.id   AF-A0A1M7QEF8-F1
#
_cell.length_a   1.000
_cell.length_b   1.000
_cell.length_c   1.000
_cell.angle_alpha   90.00
_cell.angle_beta   90.00
_cell.angle_gamma   90.00
#
_symmetry.space_group_name_H-M   'P 1'
#
loop_
_entity.id
_entity.type
_entity.pdbx_description
1 polymer ?
#
loop_
_entity_poly.entity_id
_entity_poly.type
_entity_poly.pdbx_seq_one_letter_code
_entity_poly.pdbx_strand_id
1 'polypeptide(L)' 'MTTLTVNIDNKKSEKAVKAVLDALGLSYNVEPTPVDVQRPLNKAEQRVYNNMKRSLEQIKLHQEGKIELPDARVLLNDL' A
#
# COMPACT_ATOMS: atom_id res chain seq x y z
N MET A 1 33.32 0.62 -10.33
CA MET A 1 32.35 -0.50 -10.37
C MET A 1 31.01 0.08 -10.75
N THR A 2 30.33 -0.51 -11.74
CA THR A 2 29.03 -0.05 -12.21
C THR A 2 28.02 -1.13 -11.88
N THR A 3 26.99 -0.79 -11.11
CA THR A 3 25.91 -1.72 -10.74
C THR A 3 24.67 -1.41 -11.57
N LEU A 4 24.00 -2.47 -12.06
CA LEU A 4 22.74 -2.37 -12.80
C LEU A 4 21.61 -2.91 -11.93
N THR A 5 20.64 -2.06 -11.61
CA THR A 5 19.43 -2.46 -10.89
C THR A 5 18.32 -2.75 -11.89
N VAL A 6 17.73 -3.95 -11.81
CA VAL A 6 16.65 -4.38 -12.70
C VAL A 6 15.43 -4.72 -11.86
N ASN A 7 14.34 -4.00 -12.08
CA ASN A 7 13.05 -4.30 -11.45
C ASN A 7 12.30 -5.33 -12.29
N ILE A 8 11.90 -6.44 -11.67
CA ILE A 8 11.21 -7.54 -12.35
C ILE A 8 9.88 -7.81 -11.65
N ASP A 9 8.78 -7.41 -12.27
CA ASP A 9 7.43 -7.60 -11.72
C ASP A 9 6.88 -9.03 -11.88
N ASN A 10 7.51 -9.87 -12.71
CA ASN A 10 7.03 -11.21 -13.04
C ASN A 10 8.00 -12.32 -12.58
N LYS A 11 7.50 -13.21 -11.72
CA LYS A 11 8.25 -14.36 -11.16
C LYS A 11 8.80 -15.33 -12.20
N LYS A 12 8.19 -15.45 -13.39
CA LYS A 12 8.75 -16.27 -14.49
C LYS A 12 9.98 -15.60 -15.10
N SER A 13 9.93 -14.28 -15.28
CA SER A 13 11.04 -13.48 -15.81
C SER A 13 12.21 -13.44 -14.82
N GLU A 14 11.93 -13.42 -13.51
CA GLU A 14 12.96 -13.47 -12.46
C GLU A 14 13.85 -14.72 -12.60
N LYS A 15 13.25 -15.90 -12.83
CA LYS A 15 14.00 -17.15 -13.04
C LYS A 15 14.85 -17.11 -14.31
N ALA A 16 14.32 -16.55 -15.39
CA ALA A 16 15.05 -16.44 -16.65
C ALA A 16 16.25 -15.51 -16.52
N VAL A 17 16.07 -14.36 -15.85
CA VAL A 17 17.16 -13.40 -15.62
C VAL A 17 18.24 -14.00 -14.71
N LYS A 18 17.87 -14.70 -13.64
CA LYS A 18 18.82 -15.44 -12.78
C LYS A 18 19.68 -16.43 -13.57
N ALA A 19 19.04 -17.27 -14.39
CA ALA A 19 19.74 -18.25 -15.20
C ALA A 19 20.72 -17.63 -16.19
N VAL A 20 20.37 -16.47 -16.78
CA VAL A 20 21.28 -15.72 -17.65
C VAL A 20 22.46 -15.15 -16.86
N LEU A 21 22.22 -14.55 -15.69
CA LEU A 21 23.28 -14.01 -14.84
C LEU A 21 24.24 -15.11 -14.34
N ASP A 22 23.69 -16.27 -13.97
CA ASP A 22 24.46 -17.45 -13.57
C ASP A 22 25.31 -17.98 -14.73
N ALA A 23 24.75 -18.08 -15.95
CA ALA A 23 25.47 -18.53 -17.14
C ALA A 23 26.60 -17.56 -17.55
N LEU A 24 26.43 -16.27 -17.26
CA LEU A 24 27.44 -15.24 -17.50
C LEU A 24 28.45 -15.09 -16.34
N GLY A 25 28.30 -15.84 -15.26
CA GLY A 25 29.19 -15.79 -14.09
C GLY A 25 29.15 -14.45 -13.35
N LEU A 26 28.05 -13.70 -13.45
CA LEU A 26 27.92 -12.38 -12.83
C LEU A 26 27.39 -12.51 -11.41
N SER A 27 27.99 -11.76 -10.49
CA SER A 27 27.49 -11.65 -9.12
C SER A 27 26.25 -10.76 -9.09
N TYR A 28 25.17 -11.25 -8.50
CA TYR A 28 23.95 -10.47 -8.27
C TYR A 28 23.43 -10.69 -6.86
N ASN A 29 22.64 -9.72 -6.38
CA ASN A 29 21.88 -9.85 -5.15
C ASN A 29 20.40 -9.66 -5.46
N VAL A 30 19.55 -10.47 -4.82
CA VAL A 30 18.10 -10.31 -4.91
C VAL A 30 17.67 -9.64 -3.62
N GLU A 31 17.34 -8.36 -3.71
CA GLU A 31 16.66 -7.73 -2.59
C GLU A 31 15.27 -8.35 -2.46
N PRO A 32 14.87 -8.82 -1.27
CA PRO A 32 13.50 -9.24 -1.07
C PRO A 32 12.62 -8.05 -1.46
N THR A 33 11.70 -8.28 -2.39
CA THR A 33 10.60 -7.34 -2.61
C THR A 33 10.04 -7.01 -1.24
N PRO A 34 9.81 -5.72 -0.89
CA PRO A 34 9.09 -5.41 0.32
C PRO A 34 7.81 -6.22 0.22
N VAL A 35 7.72 -7.24 1.07
CA VAL A 35 6.52 -8.05 1.15
C VAL A 35 5.47 -6.99 1.42
N ASP A 36 4.52 -6.85 0.51
CA ASP A 36 3.31 -6.11 0.79
C ASP A 36 2.65 -6.93 1.90
N VAL A 37 3.13 -6.71 3.12
CA VAL A 37 2.58 -7.31 4.31
C VAL A 37 1.30 -6.54 4.43
N GLN A 38 0.26 -7.05 3.77
CA GLN A 38 -1.13 -6.88 4.18
C GLN A 38 -1.23 -7.48 5.59
N ARG A 39 -0.54 -6.85 6.54
CA ARG A 39 -0.70 -7.11 7.95
C ARG A 39 -2.10 -6.63 8.25
N PRO A 40 -2.89 -7.39 9.03
CA PRO A 40 -4.16 -6.88 9.49
C PRO A 40 -3.92 -5.53 10.19
N LEU A 41 -4.73 -4.54 9.85
CA LEU A 41 -4.68 -3.21 10.45
C LEU A 41 -4.67 -3.37 11.97
N ASN A 42 -3.74 -2.70 12.65
CA ASN A 42 -3.73 -2.66 14.11
C ASN A 42 -4.93 -1.85 14.62
N LYS A 43 -5.19 -1.86 15.93
CA LYS A 43 -6.38 -1.17 16.51
C LYS A 43 -6.45 0.32 16.18
N ALA A 44 -5.31 1.02 16.13
CA ALA A 44 -5.26 2.43 15.79
C ALA A 44 -5.55 2.65 14.31
N GLU A 45 -4.93 1.86 13.44
CA GLU A 45 -5.15 1.91 11.99
C GLU A 45 -6.60 1.55 11.62
N GLN A 46 -7.22 0.60 12.32
CA GLN A 46 -8.64 0.27 12.15
C GLN A 46 -9.56 1.42 12.55
N ARG A 47 -9.24 2.16 13.62
CA ARG A 47 -10.02 3.35 14.01
C ARG A 47 -9.95 4.42 12.93
N VAL A 48 -8.75 4.72 12.43
CA VAL A 48 -8.55 5.69 11.35
C VAL A 48 -9.35 5.27 10.11
N TYR A 49 -9.25 4.00 9.70
CA TYR A 49 -10.02 3.47 8.58
C TYR A 49 -11.54 3.63 8.76
N ASN A 50 -12.07 3.27 9.93
CA ASN A 50 -13.49 3.38 10.22
C ASN A 50 -13.98 4.83 10.24
N ASN A 51 -13.19 5.75 10.79
CA ASN A 51 -13.50 7.18 10.81
C ASN A 51 -13.54 7.77 9.39
N MET A 52 -12.56 7.42 8.55
CA MET A 52 -12.53 7.84 7.15
C MET A 52 -13.72 7.30 6.36
N LYS A 53 -14.06 6.01 6.54
CA LYS A 53 -15.22 5.39 5.89
C LYS A 53 -16.52 6.10 6.27
N ARG A 54 -16.73 6.35 7.56
CA ARG A 54 -17.92 7.05 8.06
C ARG A 54 -18.02 8.47 7.50
N SER A 55 -16.90 9.18 7.43
CA SER A 55 -16.84 10.54 6.89
C SER A 55 -17.22 10.58 5.41
N LEU A 56 -16.75 9.62 4.61
CA LEU A 56 -17.13 9.51 3.20
C LEU A 56 -18.62 9.24 3.01
N GLU A 57 -19.22 8.37 3.83
CA GLU A 57 -20.66 8.11 3.80
C GLU A 57 -21.46 9.38 4.17
N GLN A 58 -21.01 10.14 5.17
CA GLN A 58 -21.64 11.40 5.55
C GLN A 58 -21.53 12.45 4.45
N ILE A 59 -20.37 12.58 3.80
CA ILE A 59 -20.19 13.49 2.66
C ILE A 59 -21.15 13.15 1.53
N LYS A 60 -21.29 11.85 1.23
CA LYS A 60 -22.23 11.40 0.19
C LYS A 60 -23.68 11.73 0.54
N LEU A 61 -24.11 11.45 1.78
CA LEU A 61 -25.47 11.78 2.23
C LEU A 61 -25.73 13.29 2.25
N HIS A 62 -24.72 14.10 2.56
CA HIS A 62 -24.83 15.55 2.50
C HIS A 62 -24.95 16.07 1.06
N GLN A 63 -24.18 15.51 0.11
CA GLN A 63 -24.33 15.81 -1.32
C GLN A 63 -25.73 15.44 -1.85
N GLU A 64 -26.33 14.39 -1.30
CA GLU A 64 -27.71 13.98 -1.59
C GLU A 64 -28.76 14.84 -0.86
N GLY A 65 -28.34 15.83 -0.05
CA GLY A 65 -29.22 16.73 0.70
C GLY A 65 -29.94 16.07 1.88
N LYS A 66 -29.53 14.87 2.30
CA LYS A 66 -30.22 14.09 3.33
C LYS A 66 -29.79 14.44 4.76
N ILE A 67 -28.59 14.98 4.93
CA ILE A 67 -28.02 15.36 6.23
C ILE A 67 -27.20 16.64 6.12
N GLU A 68 -27.03 17.35 7.23
CA GLU A 68 -26.02 18.40 7.37
C GLU A 68 -24.70 17.80 7.88
N LEU A 69 -23.56 18.38 7.47
CA LEU A 69 -22.26 17.90 7.92
C LEU A 69 -22.00 18.30 9.39
N PRO A 70 -21.53 17.37 10.22
CA PRO A 70 -21.18 17.67 11.60
C PRO A 70 -19.95 18.60 11.68
N ASP A 71 -19.85 19.38 12.76
CA ASP A 71 -18.71 20.27 13.02
C ASP A 71 -17.39 19.46 13.04
N ALA A 72 -16.36 19.99 12.37
CA ALA A 72 -15.03 19.40 12.30
C ALA A 72 -14.43 19.09 13.68
N ARG A 73 -14.78 19.85 14.73
CA ARG A 73 -14.30 19.61 16.10
C ARG A 73 -14.81 18.28 16.67
N VAL A 74 -16.02 17.87 16.30
CA VAL A 74 -16.60 16.58 16.71
C VAL A 74 -15.87 15.43 16.03
N LEU A 75 -15.50 15.61 14.76
CA LEU A 75 -14.77 14.61 13.98
C LEU A 75 -13.32 14.41 14.47
N LEU A 76 -12.67 15.47 14.95
CA LEU A 76 -11.28 15.43 15.39
C LEU A 76 -11.10 14.86 16.81
N ASN A 77 -12.14 14.83 17.64
CA ASN A 77 -12.08 14.22 18.98
C ASN A 77 -12.11 12.67 18.95
N ASP A 78 -12.50 12.08 17.82
CA ASP A 78 -12.58 10.62 17.61
C ASP A 78 -11.31 10.01 16.97
N LEU A 79 -10.28 10.83 16.70
CA LEU A 79 -8.96 10.43 16.19
C LEU A 79 -7.99 10.06 17.33
#